data_AF-U5EAV9-F1
#
_entry.id   AF-U5EAV9-F1
#
_cell.length_a   1.000
_cell.length_b   1.000
_cell.length_c   1.000
_cell.angle_alpha   90.00
_cell.angle_beta   90.00
_cell.angle_gamma   90.00
#
_symmetry.space_group_name_H-M   'P 1'
#
loop_
_entity.id
_entity.type
_entity.pdbx_description
1 polymer ?
#
loop_
_entity_poly.entity_id
_entity_poly.type
_entity_poly.pdbx_seq_one_letter_code
_entity_poly.pdbx_strand_id
1 'polypeptide(L)'
;MRSRRPTSLVDVERIAGWWDGFELWVAGLPFIPQFLVVLIGMVPISFAIAFLLDRTLRVIFRLLGRTDRIEPAPAGATAVPVTAAAPERPTVGSGAR
;
A
#
# COMPACT_ATOMS: atom_id res chain seq x y z
N MET A 1 -30.95 -38.64 17.01
CA MET A 1 -30.67 -37.28 16.48
C MET A 1 -29.43 -36.73 17.17
N ARG A 2 -28.27 -36.77 16.52
CA ARG A 2 -27.01 -36.27 17.09
C ARG A 2 -26.84 -34.81 16.68
N SER A 3 -27.12 -33.91 17.61
CA SER A 3 -26.89 -32.47 17.47
C SER A 3 -25.40 -32.23 17.24
N ARG A 4 -25.00 -32.03 15.98
CA ARG A 4 -23.69 -31.47 15.65
C ARG A 4 -23.69 -30.05 16.21
N ARG A 5 -23.03 -29.84 17.36
CA ARG A 5 -22.80 -28.47 17.87
C ARG A 5 -22.01 -27.72 16.79
N PRO A 6 -22.44 -26.51 16.39
CA PRO A 6 -21.72 -25.73 15.40
C PRO A 6 -20.36 -25.35 15.98
N THR A 7 -19.29 -25.91 15.43
CA THR A 7 -17.90 -25.65 15.85
C THR A 7 -17.57 -24.16 15.82
N SER A 8 -18.20 -23.40 14.92
CA SER A 8 -18.02 -21.96 14.78
C SER A 8 -18.25 -21.17 16.06
N LEU A 9 -19.19 -21.56 16.93
CA LEU A 9 -19.42 -20.85 18.20
C LEU A 9 -18.30 -21.14 19.21
N VAL A 10 -17.83 -22.39 19.25
CA VAL A 10 -16.72 -22.80 20.11
C VAL A 10 -15.41 -22.15 19.65
N ASP A 11 -15.23 -22.03 18.32
CA ASP A 11 -14.08 -21.37 17.71
C ASP A 11 -14.09 -19.86 17.99
N VAL A 12 -15.25 -19.19 17.84
CA VAL A 12 -15.40 -17.75 18.15
C VAL A 12 -15.20 -17.48 19.64
N GLU A 13 -15.76 -18.30 20.54
CA GLU A 13 -15.60 -18.13 22.00
C GLU A 13 -14.14 -18.29 22.43
N ARG A 14 -13.41 -19.25 21.82
CA ARG A 14 -11.99 -19.46 22.07
C ARG A 14 -11.16 -18.26 21.61
N ILE A 15 -11.48 -17.68 20.46
CA ILE A 15 -10.82 -16.47 19.94
C ILE A 15 -11.14 -15.27 20.85
N ALA A 16 -12.41 -15.12 21.26
CA ALA A 16 -12.86 -14.06 22.14
C ALA A 16 -12.17 -14.12 23.51
N GLY A 17 -12.03 -15.29 24.12
CA GLY A 17 -11.34 -15.44 25.41
C GLY A 17 -9.84 -15.14 25.34
N TRP A 18 -9.18 -15.45 24.22
CA TRP A 18 -7.78 -15.05 24.02
C TRP A 18 -7.64 -13.54 23.80
N TRP A 19 -8.56 -12.95 23.05
CA TRP A 19 -8.61 -11.50 22.82
C TRP A 19 -8.92 -10.72 24.11
N ASP A 20 -9.83 -11.20 24.94
CA ASP A 20 -10.14 -10.62 26.26
C ASP A 20 -8.88 -10.57 27.15
N GLY A 21 -8.09 -11.66 27.16
CA GLY A 21 -6.80 -11.67 27.85
C GLY A 21 -5.79 -10.65 27.27
N PHE A 22 -5.82 -10.42 25.96
CA PHE A 22 -5.01 -9.38 25.32
C PHE A 22 -5.51 -7.97 25.69
N GLU A 23 -6.82 -7.73 25.73
CA GLU A 23 -7.40 -6.46 26.17
C GLU A 23 -6.99 -6.14 27.61
N LEU A 24 -7.07 -7.13 28.51
CA LEU A 24 -6.63 -6.97 29.91
C LEU A 24 -5.13 -6.68 30.03
N TRP A 25 -4.30 -7.34 29.22
CA TRP A 25 -2.87 -7.06 29.19
C TRP A 25 -2.59 -5.63 28.71
N VAL A 26 -3.12 -5.24 27.54
CA VAL A 26 -2.92 -3.90 26.96
C VAL A 26 -3.48 -2.81 27.88
N ALA A 27 -4.65 -3.02 28.48
CA ALA A 27 -5.26 -2.07 29.41
C ALA A 27 -4.50 -1.96 30.74
N GLY A 28 -3.75 -2.99 31.12
CA GLY A 28 -2.86 -2.98 32.29
C GLY A 28 -1.53 -2.25 32.06
N LEU A 29 -1.19 -1.86 30.82
CA LEU A 29 0.03 -1.12 30.52
C LEU A 29 -0.14 0.39 30.81
N PRO A 30 0.91 1.08 31.30
CA PRO A 30 0.93 2.54 31.34
C PRO A 30 1.02 3.14 29.91
N PHE A 31 0.74 4.45 29.77
CA PHE A 31 0.57 5.13 28.47
C PHE A 31 1.72 4.91 27.46
N ILE A 32 2.98 5.01 27.90
CA ILE A 32 4.15 4.93 27.01
C ILE A 32 4.27 3.55 26.34
N PRO A 33 4.34 2.43 27.08
CA PRO A 33 4.41 1.11 26.44
C PRO A 33 3.13 0.76 25.67
N GLN A 34 1.94 1.20 26.10
CA GLN A 34 0.70 1.01 25.33
C GLN A 34 0.79 1.68 23.95
N PHE A 35 1.28 2.92 23.88
CA PHE A 35 1.48 3.64 22.62
C PHE A 35 2.52 2.95 21.73
N LEU A 36 3.60 2.42 22.31
CA LEU A 36 4.60 1.67 21.55
C LEU A 36 4.03 0.38 20.94
N VAL A 37 3.24 -0.38 21.70
CA VAL A 37 2.56 -1.59 21.17
C VAL A 37 1.65 -1.24 20.01
N VAL A 38 0.86 -0.17 20.14
CA VAL A 38 -0.01 0.33 19.06
C VAL A 38 0.81 0.77 17.86
N LEU A 39 1.88 1.55 18.05
CA LEU A 39 2.74 2.01 16.96
C LEU A 39 3.37 0.82 16.22
N ILE A 40 3.93 -0.13 16.97
CA ILE A 40 4.59 -1.32 16.43
C ILE A 40 3.58 -2.24 15.73
N GLY A 41 2.32 -2.29 16.15
CA GLY A 41 1.28 -3.03 15.44
C GLY A 41 0.74 -2.28 14.21
N MET A 42 0.34 -1.03 14.39
CA MET A 42 -0.41 -0.26 13.39
C MET A 42 0.43 0.12 12.18
N VAL A 43 1.70 0.48 12.36
CA VAL A 43 2.61 0.82 11.25
C VAL A 43 2.79 -0.35 10.27
N PRO A 44 3.21 -1.56 10.69
CA PRO A 44 3.35 -2.68 9.76
C PRO A 44 2.01 -3.17 9.23
N ILE A 45 0.92 -3.11 10.01
CA ILE A 45 -0.42 -3.44 9.48
C ILE A 45 -0.80 -2.49 8.35
N SER A 46 -0.59 -1.19 8.53
CA SER A 46 -0.87 -0.18 7.50
C SER A 46 0.00 -0.41 6.26
N PHE A 47 1.30 -0.69 6.46
CA PHE A 47 2.20 -1.04 5.37
C PHE A 47 1.76 -2.31 4.62
N ALA A 48 1.35 -3.34 5.35
CA ALA A 48 0.84 -4.58 4.76
C ALA A 48 -0.42 -4.36 3.94
N ILE A 49 -1.36 -3.55 4.44
CA ILE A 49 -2.59 -3.19 3.72
C ILE A 49 -2.26 -2.37 2.47
N ALA A 50 -1.41 -1.35 2.58
CA ALA A 50 -0.98 -0.56 1.44
C ALA A 50 -0.32 -1.44 0.36
N PHE A 51 0.61 -2.31 0.77
CA PHE A 51 1.27 -3.25 -0.13
C PHE A 51 0.29 -4.22 -0.79
N LEU A 52 -0.70 -4.72 -0.03
CA LEU A 52 -1.73 -5.61 -0.54
C LEU A 52 -2.63 -4.92 -1.55
N LEU A 53 -3.04 -3.68 -1.28
CA LEU A 53 -3.82 -2.85 -2.20
C LEU A 53 -3.05 -2.63 -3.50
N ASP A 54 -1.79 -2.18 -3.41
CA ASP A 54 -0.94 -1.98 -4.59
C ASP A 54 -0.77 -3.25 -5.41
N ARG A 55 -0.58 -4.40 -4.73
CA ARG A 55 -0.45 -5.69 -5.40
C ARG A 55 -1.75 -6.10 -6.09
N THR A 56 -2.87 -5.90 -5.43
CA THR A 56 -4.22 -6.21 -5.94
C THR A 56 -4.53 -5.36 -7.15
N LEU A 57 -4.28 -4.05 -7.10
CA LEU A 57 -4.44 -3.15 -8.24
C LEU A 57 -3.57 -3.60 -9.43
N ARG A 58 -2.31 -3.96 -9.19
CA ARG A 58 -1.43 -4.51 -10.24
C ARG A 58 -1.97 -5.81 -10.85
N VAL A 59 -2.57 -6.69 -10.06
CA VAL A 59 -3.19 -7.94 -10.55
C VAL A 59 -4.41 -7.62 -11.40
N ILE A 60 -5.30 -6.74 -10.92
CA ILE A 60 -6.50 -6.31 -11.63
C ILE A 60 -6.14 -5.66 -12.97
N PHE A 61 -5.20 -4.71 -13.01
CA PHE A 61 -4.77 -4.08 -14.26
C PHE A 61 -4.11 -5.06 -15.23
N ARG A 62 -3.38 -6.08 -14.74
CA ARG A 62 -2.83 -7.15 -15.60
C ARG A 62 -3.92 -8.04 -16.19
N LEU A 63 -4.99 -8.28 -15.44
CA LEU A 63 -6.15 -9.05 -15.89
C LEU A 63 -6.97 -8.24 -16.91
N LEU A 64 -7.23 -6.95 -16.65
CA LEU A 64 -7.94 -6.06 -17.57
C LEU A 64 -7.13 -5.78 -18.84
N GLY A 65 -5.84 -5.46 -18.72
CA GLY A 65 -4.96 -5.22 -19.87
C GLY A 65 -4.63 -6.48 -20.67
N ARG A 66 -4.98 -7.67 -20.18
CA ARG A 66 -4.98 -8.89 -21.01
C ARG A 66 -6.14 -8.89 -22.01
N THR A 67 -7.23 -8.20 -21.69
CA THR A 67 -8.36 -8.00 -22.60
C THR A 67 -8.03 -6.94 -23.68
N ASP A 68 -7.20 -5.94 -23.35
CA ASP A 68 -6.86 -4.84 -24.28
C ASP A 68 -5.66 -5.15 -25.20
N ARG A 69 -4.84 -6.19 -24.91
CA ARG A 69 -3.67 -6.53 -25.73
C ARG A 69 -4.01 -7.47 -26.89
N ILE A 70 -4.83 -6.97 -27.80
CA ILE A 70 -4.89 -7.41 -29.21
C ILE A 70 -4.89 -6.14 -30.07
N GLU A 71 -3.79 -5.37 -30.03
CA GLU A 71 -3.43 -4.58 -31.18
C GLU A 71 -1.89 -4.53 -31.26
N PRO A 72 -1.27 -5.14 -32.28
CA PRO A 72 0.14 -4.95 -32.55
C PRO A 72 0.33 -3.50 -33.00
N ALA A 73 0.84 -2.66 -32.10
CA ALA A 73 1.25 -1.31 -32.46
C ALA A 73 2.38 -1.39 -33.52
N PRO A 74 2.24 -0.72 -34.67
CA PRO A 74 3.19 -0.85 -35.78
C PRO A 74 4.58 -0.37 -35.36
N ALA A 75 5.59 -1.14 -35.73
CA ALA A 75 6.99 -0.77 -35.64
C ALA A 75 7.22 0.54 -36.43
N GLY A 76 7.26 1.68 -35.74
CA GLY A 76 7.38 2.96 -36.44
C GLY A 76 7.42 4.23 -35.60
N ALA A 77 7.49 4.16 -34.27
CA ALA A 77 7.75 5.35 -33.46
C ALA A 77 9.25 5.67 -33.46
N THR A 78 9.73 6.23 -34.58
CA THR A 78 11.05 6.88 -34.67
C THR A 78 11.21 7.87 -33.53
N ALA A 79 12.22 7.62 -32.68
CA ALA A 79 12.64 8.57 -31.66
C ALA A 79 13.05 9.89 -32.34
N VAL A 80 12.29 10.96 -32.11
CA VAL A 80 12.69 12.30 -32.53
C VAL A 80 13.79 12.76 -31.55
N PRO A 81 15.02 13.04 -32.00
CA PRO A 81 16.05 13.55 -31.12
C PRO A 81 15.68 14.98 -30.71
N VAL A 82 15.43 15.19 -29.43
CA VAL A 82 15.40 16.53 -28.84
C VAL A 82 16.83 17.07 -28.86
N THR A 83 17.15 17.84 -29.90
CA THR A 83 18.31 18.73 -29.89
C THR A 83 17.99 19.85 -28.90
N ALA A 84 18.61 19.80 -27.73
CA ALA A 84 18.55 20.87 -26.74
C ALA A 84 19.27 22.11 -27.28
N ALA A 85 18.54 22.97 -28.00
CA ALA A 85 18.97 24.33 -28.27
C ALA A 85 18.81 25.14 -26.97
N ALA A 86 19.92 25.34 -26.26
CA ALA A 86 19.99 26.25 -25.13
C ALA A 86 19.71 27.68 -25.60
N PRO A 87 18.71 28.40 -25.06
CA PRO A 87 18.57 29.82 -25.35
C PRO A 87 19.68 30.57 -24.61
N GLU A 88 20.60 31.19 -25.35
CA GLU A 88 21.50 32.19 -24.81
C GLU A 88 20.68 33.26 -24.10
N ARG A 89 20.80 33.32 -22.77
CA ARG A 89 20.26 34.44 -21.99
C ARG A 89 21.17 35.64 -22.25
N PRO A 90 20.66 36.75 -22.81
CA PRO A 90 21.46 37.95 -22.97
C PRO A 90 21.88 38.48 -21.60
N THR A 91 23.18 38.51 -21.35
CA THR A 91 23.77 39.14 -20.16
C THR A 91 23.69 40.65 -20.33
N VAL A 92 22.73 41.29 -19.68
CA VAL A 92 22.65 42.75 -19.59
C VAL A 92 23.84 43.25 -18.77
N GLY A 93 24.78 43.91 -19.44
CA GLY A 93 25.90 44.60 -18.81
C GLY A 93 25.42 45.80 -18.02
N SER A 94 25.54 45.75 -16.70
CA SER A 94 25.32 46.88 -15.81
C SER A 94 26.51 47.84 -15.90
N GLY A 95 26.45 48.78 -16.85
CA GLY A 95 27.35 49.93 -16.91
C GLY A 95 27.06 50.87 -15.74
N ALA A 96 27.87 50.80 -14.70
CA ALA A 96 27.92 51.78 -13.63
C ALA A 96 29.36 52.29 -13.48
N ARG A 97 29.49 53.58 -13.81
CA ARG A 97 30.62 54.51 -13.67
C ARG A 97 31.57 54.65 -14.86
#